data_AF-A0A810QGC7-F1
#
_entry.id   AF-A0A810QGC7-F1
#
_cell.length_a   1.000
_cell.length_b   1.000
_cell.length_c   1.000
_cell.angle_alpha   90.00
_cell.angle_beta   90.00
_cell.angle_gamma   90.00
#
_symmetry.space_group_name_H-M   'P 1'
#
loop_
_entity.id
_entity.type
_entity.pdbx_description
1 polymer ?
#
loop_
_entity_poly.entity_id
_entity_poly.type
_entity_poly.pdbx_seq_one_letter_code
_entity_poly.pdbx_strand_id
1 'polypeptide(L)' 'MDAFEQSASVYALALTLAKSMSTEELTRTALLLTQLGTTLATLAGLQNLNQSSSSQELADLSGLR' A
#
# COMPACT_ATOMS: atom_id res chain seq x y z
N MET A 1 12.09 -0.40 11.96
CA MET A 1 12.12 -1.61 11.14
C MET A 1 12.65 -1.20 9.79
N ASP A 2 13.85 -1.63 9.46
CA ASP A 2 14.53 -1.17 8.25
C ASP A 2 13.89 -1.77 6.99
N ALA A 3 14.05 -1.11 5.84
CA ALA A 3 13.54 -1.60 4.55
C ALA A 3 14.04 -3.02 4.23
N PHE A 4 15.25 -3.36 4.70
CA PHE A 4 15.83 -4.70 4.59
C PHE A 4 15.08 -5.75 5.44
N GLU A 5 14.71 -5.40 6.68
CA GLU A 5 13.94 -6.30 7.56
C GLU A 5 12.51 -6.50 7.03
N GLN A 6 11.89 -5.45 6.50
CA GLN A 6 10.60 -5.56 5.82
C GLN A 6 10.69 -6.45 4.58
N SER A 7 11.70 -6.26 3.73
CA SER A 7 11.86 -7.10 2.53
C SER A 7 12.14 -8.56 2.89
N ALA A 8 12.91 -8.82 3.95
CA ALA A 8 13.18 -10.17 4.42
C ALA A 8 11.93 -10.88 4.94
N SER A 9 11.06 -10.17 5.68
CA SER A 9 9.81 -10.74 6.18
C SER A 9 8.79 -11.03 5.07
N VAL A 10 8.69 -10.16 4.07
CA VAL A 10 7.86 -10.39 2.86
C VAL A 10 8.36 -11.60 2.07
N TYR A 11 9.69 -11.73 1.92
CA TYR A 11 10.28 -12.89 1.25
C TYR A 11 10.00 -14.20 1.99
N ALA A 12 10.14 -14.20 3.32
CA ALA A 12 9.84 -15.38 4.15
C ALA A 12 8.36 -15.79 4.05
N LEU A 13 7.43 -14.82 4.00
CA LEU A 13 6.01 -15.06 3.77
C LEU A 13 5.78 -15.69 2.39
N ALA A 14 6.39 -15.13 1.33
CA ALA A 14 6.27 -15.63 -0.04
C ALA A 14 6.79 -17.08 -0.16
N LEU A 15 7.92 -17.38 0.48
CA LEU A 15 8.49 -18.72 0.51
C LEU A 15 7.58 -19.72 1.26
N THR A 16 6.96 -19.28 2.35
CA THR A 16 6.02 -20.10 3.13
C THR A 16 4.76 -20.40 2.32
N LEU A 17 4.18 -19.39 1.66
CA LEU A 17 3.02 -19.55 0.77
C LEU A 17 3.33 -20.50 -0.39
N ALA A 18 4.48 -20.33 -1.04
CA ALA A 18 4.91 -21.21 -2.14
C ALA A 18 5.12 -22.67 -1.69
N LYS A 19 5.48 -22.91 -0.43
CA LYS A 19 5.62 -24.25 0.14
C LYS A 19 4.31 -24.88 0.60
N SER A 20 3.33 -24.07 1.01
CA SER A 20 2.09 -24.53 1.65
C SER A 20 0.88 -24.60 0.71
N MET A 21 0.97 -24.05 -0.50
CA MET A 21 -0.13 -23.95 -1.45
C MET A 21 0.17 -24.65 -2.77
N SER A 22 -0.88 -25.13 -3.44
CA SER A 22 -0.79 -25.53 -4.85
C SER A 22 -0.59 -24.33 -5.77
N THR A 23 -0.15 -24.56 -7.01
CA THR A 23 0.12 -23.50 -7.99
C THR A 23 -1.13 -22.64 -8.28
N GLU A 24 -2.31 -23.23 -8.24
CA GLU A 24 -3.58 -22.53 -8.45
C GLU A 24 -3.93 -21.62 -7.27
N GLU A 25 -3.79 -22.13 -6.04
CA GLU A 25 -4.00 -21.36 -4.81
C GLU A 25 -2.98 -20.23 -4.68
N LEU A 26 -1.72 -20.47 -5.04
CA LEU A 26 -0.68 -19.47 -5.08
C LEU A 26 -1.02 -18.36 -6.08
N THR A 27 -1.51 -18.72 -7.27
CA THR A 27 -1.94 -17.76 -8.30
C THR A 27 -3.11 -16.91 -7.80
N ARG A 28 -4.13 -17.53 -7.21
CA ARG A 28 -5.27 -16.81 -6.63
C ARG A 28 -4.81 -15.87 -5.51
N THR A 29 -3.91 -16.32 -4.66
CA THR A 29 -3.36 -15.52 -3.56
C THR A 29 -2.55 -14.34 -4.09
N ALA A 30 -1.74 -14.52 -5.12
CA ALA A 30 -1.00 -13.43 -5.78
C ALA A 30 -1.93 -12.38 -6.39
N LEU A 31 -3.03 -12.82 -7.02
CA LEU A 31 -4.06 -11.90 -7.55
C LEU A 31 -4.75 -11.10 -6.44
N LEU A 32 -5.10 -11.77 -5.32
CA LEU A 32 -5.67 -11.10 -4.14
C LEU A 32 -4.70 -10.08 -3.53
N LEU A 33 -3.42 -10.45 -3.39
CA LEU A 33 -2.38 -9.53 -2.88
C LEU A 33 -2.19 -8.32 -3.79
N THR A 34 -2.27 -8.53 -5.11
CA THR A 34 -2.21 -7.44 -6.10
C THR A 34 -3.39 -6.49 -5.95
N GLN A 35 -4.63 -7.01 -5.82
CA GLN A 35 -5.81 -6.17 -5.59
C GLN A 35 -5.75 -5.41 -4.27
N LEU A 36 -5.26 -6.06 -3.21
CA LEU A 36 -5.02 -5.40 -1.92
C LEU A 36 -4.03 -4.23 -2.08
N GLY A 37 -2.90 -4.47 -2.75
CA GLY A 37 -1.88 -3.46 -3.01
C GLY A 37 -2.43 -2.25 -3.77
N THR A 38 -3.20 -2.48 -4.84
CA THR A 38 -3.87 -1.41 -5.60
C THR A 38 -4.87 -0.63 -4.75
N THR A 39 -5.62 -1.31 -3.87
CA THR A 39 -6.59 -0.67 -2.98
C THR A 39 -5.89 0.24 -1.97
N LEU A 40 -4.81 -0.26 -1.35
CA LEU A 40 -4.00 0.52 -0.41
C LEU A 40 -3.31 1.72 -1.09
N ALA A 41 -2.78 1.54 -2.31
CA ALA A 41 -2.20 2.64 -3.09
C ALA A 41 -3.25 3.70 -3.44
N THR A 42 -4.45 3.29 -3.83
CA THR A 42 -5.57 4.21 -4.09
C THR A 42 -5.94 4.98 -2.83
N LEU A 43 -6.05 4.30 -1.68
CA LEU A 43 -6.35 4.95 -0.40
C LEU A 43 -5.26 5.96 0.00
N ALA A 44 -3.99 5.61 -0.15
CA ALA A 44 -2.87 6.52 0.11
C ALA A 44 -2.91 7.74 -0.82
N GLY A 45 -3.24 7.54 -2.10
CA GLY A 45 -3.46 8.63 -3.07
C GLY A 45 -4.59 9.57 -2.63
N LEU A 46 -5.73 9.03 -2.22
CA LEU A 46 -6.86 9.83 -1.72
C LEU A 46 -6.50 10.59 -0.44
N GLN A 47 -5.77 9.98 0.49
CA GLN A 47 -5.29 10.66 1.70
C GLN A 47 -4.34 11.82 1.36
N ASN A 48 -3.42 11.62 0.42
CA ASN A 48 -2.50 12.66 -0.03
C ASN A 48 -3.24 13.82 -0.70
N LEU A 49 -4.23 13.54 -1.55
CA LEU A 49 -5.08 14.57 -2.15
C LEU A 49 -5.85 15.35 -1.08
N ASN A 50 -6.43 14.68 -0.09
CA ASN A 50 -7.15 15.33 1.01
C ASN A 50 -6.24 16.26 1.83
N GLN A 51 -5.02 15.83 2.14
CA GLN A 51 -4.02 16.65 2.84
C GLN A 51 -3.57 17.86 2.00
N SER A 52 -3.39 17.66 0.69
CA SER A 52 -3.04 18.73 -0.24
C SER A 52 -4.15 19.77 -0.36
N SER A 53 -5.42 19.35 -0.47
CA SER A 53 -6.57 20.26 -0.52
C SER A 53 -6.71 21.07 0.77
N SER A 54 -6.57 20.42 1.93
CA SER A 54 -6.62 21.11 3.23
C SER A 54 -5.49 22.13 3.40
N SER A 55 -4.27 21.80 2.94
CA SER A 55 -3.14 22.74 2.98
C SER A 55 -3.36 23.94 2.06
N GLN A 56 -3.98 23.73 0.89
CA GLN A 56 -4.30 24.78 -0.06
C GLN A 56 -5.38 25.74 0.48
N GLU A 57 -6.43 25.22 1.13
CA GLU A 57 -7.46 26.04 1.78
C GLU A 57 -6.87 26.90 2.92
N LEU A 58 -5.95 26.34 3.74
CA LEU A 58 -5.27 27.12 4.77
C LEU A 58 -4.39 28.26 4.19
N ALA A 59 -3.73 28.01 3.05
CA ALA A 59 -2.92 29.02 2.37
C ALA A 59 -3.79 30.16 1.82
N ASP A 60 -4.95 29.83 1.24
CA ASP A 60 -5.90 30.80 0.68
C ASP A 60 -6.49 31.73 1.77
N LEU A 61 -6.88 31.15 2.91
CA LEU A 61 -7.37 31.90 4.08
C LEU A 61 -6.28 32.78 4.73
N SER A 62 -5.01 32.37 4.65
CA SER A 62 -3.88 33.14 5.18
C SER A 62 -3.48 34.31 4.26
N GLY A 63 -3.71 34.20 2.95
CA GLY A 63 -3.46 35.26 1.97
C GLY A 63 -4.54 36.35 1.93
N LEU A 64 -5.71 36.09 2.53
CA LEU A 64 -6.83 37.03 2.64
C LEU A 64 -6.80 37.90 3.91
N ARG A 65 -5.82 37.70 4.81
CA ARG A 65 -5.59 38.51 6.02
C ARG A 65 -4.48 39.53 5.81
#